data_AF-A0A7C2YKI0-F1
#
_entry.id   AF-A0A7C2YKI0-F1
#
_cell.length_a   1.000
_cell.length_b   1.000
_cell.length_c   1.000
_cell.angle_alpha   90.00
_cell.angle_beta   90.00
_cell.angle_gamma   90.00
#
_symmetry.space_group_name_H-M   'P 1'
#
loop_
_entity.id
_entity.type
_entity.pdbx_description
1 polymer ?
#
loop_
_entity_poly.entity_id
_entity_poly.type
_entity_poly.pdbx_seq_one_letter_code
_entity_poly.pdbx_strand_id
1 'polypeptide(L)'
;MPKEVSLPADAVAFLKRAGVQDWIVRLDGGDQPSEAWRVGLDFLLRFGHRRPDGEVYIRLADMEPIEPPQWPYARREMDIPPQAMQLPLPLGSGSEAARVA
;
A
#
# COMPACT_ATOMS: atom_id res chain seq x y z
N MET A 1 -16.01 -3.90 -12.15
CA MET A 1 -15.05 -4.59 -11.28
C MET A 1 -13.74 -4.78 -12.04
N PRO A 2 -12.57 -4.48 -11.44
CA PRO A 2 -11.27 -4.79 -12.03
C PRO A 2 -11.15 -6.31 -12.23
N LYS A 3 -10.43 -6.73 -13.27
CA LYS A 3 -10.23 -8.16 -13.59
C LYS A 3 -8.87 -8.69 -13.10
N GLU A 4 -7.94 -7.77 -12.87
CA GLU A 4 -6.58 -8.03 -12.43
C GLU A 4 -6.15 -6.95 -11.45
N VAL A 5 -5.17 -7.29 -10.64
CA VAL A 5 -4.52 -6.43 -9.67
C VAL A 5 -3.02 -6.64 -9.75
N SER A 6 -2.28 -5.62 -9.37
CA SER A 6 -0.83 -5.63 -9.44
C SER A 6 -0.20 -5.33 -8.09
N LEU A 7 0.99 -5.90 -7.91
CA LEU A 7 1.85 -5.67 -6.77
C LEU A 7 3.16 -5.04 -7.26
N PRO A 8 3.42 -3.76 -6.92
CA PRO A 8 4.65 -3.07 -7.26
C PRO A 8 5.91 -3.78 -6.77
N ALA A 9 7.03 -3.57 -7.46
CA ALA A 9 8.29 -4.28 -7.19
C ALA A 9 8.84 -4.02 -5.77
N ASP A 10 8.69 -2.80 -5.26
CA ASP A 10 9.07 -2.40 -3.91
C ASP A 10 8.18 -3.07 -2.85
N ALA A 11 6.88 -3.19 -3.10
CA ALA A 11 5.94 -3.92 -2.25
C ALA A 11 6.28 -5.42 -2.23
N VAL A 12 6.60 -6.04 -3.36
CA VAL A 12 7.10 -7.42 -3.43
C VAL A 12 8.33 -7.60 -2.53
N ALA A 13 9.32 -6.71 -2.67
CA ALA A 13 10.56 -6.79 -1.89
C ALA A 13 10.31 -6.58 -0.38
N PHE A 14 9.37 -5.71 -0.03
CA PHE A 14 8.94 -5.51 1.35
C PHE A 14 8.26 -6.76 1.93
N LEU A 15 7.23 -7.30 1.25
CA LEU A 15 6.44 -8.43 1.73
C LEU A 15 7.29 -9.69 1.92
N LYS A 16 8.24 -9.95 1.00
CA LYS A 16 9.20 -11.05 1.15
C LYS A 16 10.08 -10.91 2.38
N ARG A 17 10.62 -9.72 2.63
CA ARG A 17 11.47 -9.46 3.82
C ARG A 17 10.68 -9.55 5.12
N ALA A 18 9.40 -9.17 5.08
CA ALA A 18 8.49 -9.28 6.21
C ALA A 18 8.00 -10.72 6.47
N GLY A 19 8.33 -11.69 5.61
CA GLY A 19 7.89 -13.08 5.75
C GLY A 19 6.38 -13.24 5.54
N VAL A 20 5.76 -12.35 4.76
CA VAL A 20 4.33 -12.44 4.45
C VAL A 20 4.06 -13.67 3.60
N GLN A 21 3.10 -14.48 4.02
CA GLN A 21 2.71 -15.72 3.32
C GLN A 21 1.54 -15.51 2.38
N ASP A 22 0.59 -14.65 2.76
CA ASP A 22 -0.63 -14.39 2.00
C ASP A 22 -0.77 -12.89 1.70
N TRP A 23 -1.18 -12.58 0.48
CA TRP A 23 -1.60 -11.24 0.08
C TRP A 23 -3.11 -11.22 -0.13
N ILE A 24 -3.78 -10.28 0.53
CA ILE A 24 -5.22 -10.10 0.47
C ILE A 24 -5.54 -8.81 -0.28
N VAL A 25 -6.44 -8.92 -1.24
CA VAL A 25 -6.99 -7.79 -2.00
C VAL A 25 -8.45 -7.65 -1.60
N ARG A 26 -8.84 -6.45 -1.17
CA ARG A 26 -10.21 -6.10 -0.79
C ARG A 26 -10.69 -4.94 -1.65
N LEU A 27 -11.89 -5.08 -2.20
CA LEU A 27 -12.58 -4.03 -2.94
C LEU A 27 -13.80 -3.61 -2.15
N ASP A 28 -13.77 -2.39 -1.61
CA ASP A 28 -14.91 -1.77 -0.96
C ASP A 28 -15.72 -1.02 -2.00
N GLY A 29 -16.86 -1.59 -2.39
CA GLY A 29 -17.86 -0.87 -3.17
C GLY A 29 -18.66 0.02 -2.22
N GLY A 30 -18.87 1.29 -2.53
CA GLY A 30 -19.69 2.18 -1.68
C GLY A 30 -21.08 1.59 -1.40
N ASP A 31 -21.90 1.48 -2.45
CA ASP A 31 -23.25 0.87 -2.37
C ASP A 31 -23.25 -0.64 -2.67
N GLN A 32 -22.09 -1.24 -2.93
CA GLN A 32 -21.98 -2.67 -3.25
C GLN A 32 -21.33 -3.44 -2.09
N PRO A 33 -21.68 -4.72 -1.88
CA PRO A 33 -20.99 -5.53 -0.88
C PRO A 33 -19.49 -5.53 -1.10
N SER A 34 -18.71 -5.45 -0.02
CA SER A 34 -17.26 -5.63 -0.12
C SER A 34 -16.94 -7.03 -0.63
N GLU A 35 -15.92 -7.13 -1.46
CA GLU A 35 -15.41 -8.40 -1.96
C GLU A 35 -13.92 -8.52 -1.61
N ALA A 36 -13.44 -9.74 -1.38
CA ALA A 36 -12.04 -9.99 -1.07
C ALA A 36 -11.51 -11.29 -1.68
N TRP A 37 -10.22 -11.28 -1.97
CA TRP A 37 -9.48 -12.41 -2.51
C TRP A 37 -8.15 -12.57 -1.80
N ARG A 38 -7.70 -13.82 -1.67
CA ARG A 38 -6.41 -14.20 -1.10
C ARG A 38 -5.56 -14.91 -2.14
N VAL A 39 -4.26 -14.64 -2.13
CA VAL A 39 -3.27 -15.44 -2.84
C VAL A 39 -2.03 -15.64 -1.99
N GLY A 40 -1.48 -16.86 -2.01
CA GLY A 40 -0.17 -17.13 -1.42
C GLY A 40 0.92 -16.35 -2.16
N LEU A 41 1.79 -15.67 -1.42
CA LEU A 41 2.86 -14.85 -2.00
C LEU A 41 3.80 -15.70 -2.87
N ASP A 42 4.11 -16.93 -2.47
CA ASP A 42 4.93 -17.85 -3.27
C ASP A 42 4.25 -18.22 -4.60
N PHE A 43 2.94 -18.43 -4.57
CA PHE A 43 2.16 -18.69 -5.79
C PHE A 43 2.17 -17.46 -6.70
N LEU A 44 1.89 -16.27 -6.16
CA LEU A 44 1.92 -15.00 -6.89
C LEU A 44 3.27 -14.77 -7.57
N LEU A 45 4.37 -15.00 -6.86
CA LEU A 45 5.72 -14.76 -7.39
C LEU A 45 6.14 -15.79 -8.44
N ARG A 46 5.54 -16.98 -8.42
CA ARG A 46 5.85 -18.06 -9.36
C ARG A 46 4.99 -18.03 -10.61
N PHE A 47 3.72 -17.65 -10.49
CA PHE A 47 2.71 -17.76 -11.56
C PHE A 47 2.13 -16.41 -12.00
N GLY A 48 2.36 -15.34 -11.24
CA GLY A 48 1.97 -13.99 -11.65
C GLY A 48 2.71 -13.52 -12.89
N HIS A 49 2.04 -12.68 -13.68
CA HIS A 49 2.63 -12.08 -14.87
C HIS A 49 3.56 -10.92 -14.45
N ARG A 50 4.87 -11.13 -14.59
CA ARG A 50 5.86 -10.12 -14.23
C ARG A 50 6.22 -9.22 -15.41
N ARG A 51 6.20 -7.91 -15.19
CA ARG A 51 6.64 -6.89 -16.14
C ARG A 51 8.14 -6.56 -15.99
N PRO A 52 8.76 -5.90 -16.98
CA PRO A 52 10.19 -5.55 -16.93
C PRO A 52 10.60 -4.64 -15.75
N ASP A 53 9.66 -3.86 -15.21
CA ASP A 53 9.82 -3.00 -14.03
C ASP A 53 9.76 -3.78 -12.70
N GLY A 54 9.50 -5.09 -12.75
CA GLY A 54 9.39 -5.96 -11.58
C GLY A 54 8.00 -5.99 -10.95
N GLU A 55 7.02 -5.24 -11.47
CA GLU A 55 5.64 -5.33 -11.03
C GLU A 55 5.03 -6.69 -11.40
N VAL A 56 4.25 -7.27 -10.49
CA VAL A 56 3.63 -8.58 -10.65
C VAL A 56 2.12 -8.45 -10.72
N TYR A 57 1.53 -8.92 -11.82
CA TYR A 57 0.10 -8.89 -12.08
C TYR A 57 -0.51 -10.28 -11.84
N ILE A 58 -1.71 -10.31 -11.28
CA ILE A 58 -2.51 -11.52 -11.12
C ILE A 58 -3.98 -11.23 -11.39
N ARG A 59 -4.68 -12.19 -12.00
CA ARG A 59 -6.12 -12.08 -12.22
C ARG A 59 -6.84 -12.44 -10.93
N LEU A 60 -7.92 -11.73 -10.62
CA LEU A 60 -8.75 -12.06 -9.45
C LEU A 60 -9.33 -13.49 -9.54
N ALA A 61 -9.58 -13.99 -10.76
CA ALA A 61 -10.05 -15.35 -11.01
C ALA A 61 -9.02 -16.44 -10.65
N ASP A 62 -7.74 -16.09 -10.54
CA ASP A 62 -6.66 -17.01 -10.14
C ASP A 62 -6.40 -16.95 -8.62
N MET A 63 -7.17 -16.12 -7.88
CA MET A 63 -7.08 -15.96 -6.44
C MET A 63 -8.25 -16.68 -5.76
N GLU A 64 -8.06 -17.04 -4.50
CA GLU A 64 -9.11 -17.64 -3.69
C GLU A 64 -10.08 -16.55 -3.21
N PRO A 65 -11.38 -16.61 -3.53
CA PRO A 65 -12.35 -15.70 -2.93
C PRO A 65 -12.49 -16.00 -1.44
N ILE A 66 -12.45 -14.96 -0.61
CA ILE A 66 -12.59 -15.07 0.84
C ILE A 66 -13.66 -14.11 1.35
N GLU A 67 -14.18 -14.36 2.54
CA GLU A 67 -14.99 -13.36 3.24
C GLU A 67 -14.14 -12.10 3.50
N PRO A 68 -14.65 -10.89 3.20
CA PRO A 68 -13.91 -9.65 3.45
C PRO A 68 -13.46 -9.55 4.91
N PRO A 69 -12.15 -9.43 5.17
CA PRO A 69 -11.67 -9.33 6.54
C PRO A 69 -12.15 -8.03 7.19
N GLN A 70 -12.66 -8.16 8.42
CA GLN A 70 -13.00 -7.04 9.29
C GLN A 70 -11.71 -6.51 9.92
N TRP A 71 -11.00 -5.63 9.23
CA TRP A 71 -9.84 -4.97 9.81
C TRP A 71 -10.29 -3.87 10.79
N PRO A 72 -9.81 -3.88 12.04
CA PRO A 72 -10.10 -2.80 12.96
C PRO A 72 -9.46 -1.52 12.41
N TYR A 73 -10.27 -0.58 11.97
CA TYR A 73 -9.80 0.76 11.63
C TYR A 73 -9.90 1.64 12.87
N ALA A 74 -8.82 2.34 13.20
CA ALA A 74 -8.84 3.44 14.15
C ALA A 74 -8.78 4.74 13.35
N ARG A 75 -9.83 5.55 13.44
CA ARG A 75 -9.85 6.91 12.89
C ARG A 75 -9.43 7.86 14.00
N ARG A 76 -8.31 8.56 13.81
CA ARG A 76 -7.88 9.65 14.70
C ARG A 76 -8.21 10.98 14.05
N GLU A 77 -9.24 11.63 14.56
CA GLU A 77 -9.54 13.03 14.24
C GLU A 77 -8.87 13.92 15.29
N MET A 78 -8.32 15.05 14.86
CA MET A 78 -7.73 16.04 15.74
C MET A 78 -8.17 17.41 15.24
N ASP A 79 -8.96 18.11 16.04
CA ASP A 79 -9.23 19.53 15.81
C ASP A 79 -7.93 20.29 16.02
N ILE A 80 -7.42 20.93 14.96
CA ILE A 80 -6.25 21.79 15.05
C ILE A 80 -6.74 23.16 15.57
N PRO A 81 -6.31 23.62 16.76
CA PRO A 81 -6.66 24.95 17.21
C PRO A 81 -6.15 25.98 16.19
N PRO A 82 -6.89 27.07 15.92
CA PRO A 82 -6.50 28.08 14.93
C PRO A 82 -5.09 28.64 15.15
N GLN A 83 -4.61 28.65 16.39
CA GLN A 83 -3.27 29.12 16.76
C GLN A 83 -2.14 28.23 16.21
N ALA A 84 -2.39 26.93 15.97
CA ALA A 84 -1.41 26.00 15.42
C ALA A 84 -1.25 26.11 13.89
N MET A 85 -2.19 26.76 13.19
CA MET A 85 -2.09 27.04 11.74
C MET A 85 -1.18 28.23 11.41
N GLN A 86 -0.68 28.94 12.42
CA GLN A 86 0.15 30.15 12.24
C GLN A 86 1.65 29.90 12.45
N LEU A 87 2.10 28.66 12.60
CA LEU A 87 3.53 28.35 12.67
C LEU A 87 4.16 28.59 11.29
N PRO A 88 5.18 29.47 11.18
CA PRO A 88 5.97 29.57 9.96
C PRO A 88 6.57 28.20 9.65
N LEU A 89 6.41 27.72 8.42
CA LEU A 89 7.19 26.57 7.94
C LEU A 89 8.67 26.93 8.12
N PRO A 90 9.51 26.08 8.73
CA PRO A 90 10.94 26.33 8.76
C PRO A 90 11.42 26.35 7.31
N LEU A 91 11.72 27.55 6.82
CA LEU A 91 12.48 27.76 5.59
C LEU A 91 13.81 27.03 5.79
N GLY A 92 14.12 26.12 4.87
CA GLY A 92 15.27 25.23 4.98
C GLY A 92 16.55 26.00 5.31
N SER A 93 17.26 25.58 6.34
CA SER A 93 18.69 25.86 6.45
C SER A 93 19.41 24.95 5.46
N GLY A 94 19.36 25.37 4.19
CA GLY A 94 20.38 24.99 3.23
C GLY A 94 21.75 25.38 3.77
N SER A 95 22.71 24.51 3.46
CA SER A 95 24.14 24.71 3.62
C SER A 95 24.58 26.14 3.34
N GLU A 96 25.25 26.78 4.31
CA GLU A 96 26.26 27.78 3.99
C GLU A 96 27.56 27.40 4.69
N ALA A 97 28.53 27.07 3.83
CA ALA A 97 29.89 26.74 4.17
C ALA A 97 30.56 27.91 4.88
N ALA A 98 31.37 27.57 5.87
CA ALA A 98 32.36 28.46 6.45
C ALA A 98 33.20 29.14 5.36
N ARG A 99 33.13 30.47 5.33
CA ARG A 99 34.13 31.32 4.70
C ARG A 99 34.60 32.39 5.69
N VAL A 100 35.86 32.21 6.08
CA VAL A 100 36.91 33.20 6.33
C VAL A 100 36.85 33.98 7.66
N ALA A 101 37.75 33.62 8.60
CA ALA A 101 39.02 34.31 8.81
C ALA A 101 40.01 33.38 9.55
#